data_AF-A0A377TEW4-F1
#
_entry.id   AF-A0A377TEW4-F1
#
_cell.length_a   1.000
_cell.length_b   1.000
_cell.length_c   1.000
_cell.angle_alpha   90.00
_cell.angle_beta   90.00
_cell.angle_gamma   90.00
#
_symmetry.space_group_name_H-M   'P 1'
#
loop_
_entity.id
_entity.type
_entity.pdbx_description
1 polymer ?
#
loop_
_entity_poly.entity_id
_entity_poly.type
_entity_poly.pdbx_seq_one_letter_code
_entity_poly.pdbx_strand_id
1 'polypeptide(L)'
;MEYLTLQVFLQNQWVDMAHITFPESEDNAFRVTELHYDSDYAVENLGRDDNHAVSLNHPVSLFFENDGPRGWLKFLDDIIPSGASRRYWANYLDLEGMAADQQDFVLLRHGTMSPVGNLRIKESLPDYHPQAEQLFFTSMM
;
A
#
# COMPACT_ATOMS: atom_id res chain seq x y z
N MET A 1 4.87 9.07 14.32
CA MET A 1 4.11 9.04 13.06
C MET A 1 4.48 7.80 12.24
N GLU A 2 3.50 6.98 11.89
CA GLU A 2 3.68 5.80 11.02
C GLU A 2 3.51 6.17 9.53
N TYR A 3 4.16 5.40 8.65
CA TYR A 3 3.97 5.47 7.21
C TYR A 3 4.12 4.10 6.55
N LEU A 4 3.57 3.96 5.34
CA LEU A 4 3.69 2.78 4.49
C LEU A 4 4.18 3.20 3.09
N THR A 5 5.09 2.42 2.52
CA THR A 5 5.64 2.65 1.20
C THR A 5 4.79 1.95 0.15
N LEU A 6 4.23 2.72 -0.77
CA LEU A 6 3.52 2.22 -1.92
C LEU A 6 4.53 1.98 -3.06
N GLN A 7 4.46 0.79 -3.65
CA GLN A 7 5.21 0.45 -4.84
C GLN A 7 4.29 0.23 -6.03
N VAL A 8 4.76 0.63 -7.20
CA VAL A 8 4.11 0.35 -8.49
C VAL A 8 4.92 -0.65 -9.30
N PHE A 9 4.24 -1.53 -10.02
CA PHE A 9 4.87 -2.44 -10.96
C PHE A 9 4.95 -1.80 -12.35
N LEU A 10 6.17 -1.41 -12.74
CA LEU A 10 6.48 -0.79 -14.03
C LEU A 10 7.67 -1.49 -14.66
N GLN A 11 7.62 -1.72 -15.97
CA GLN A 11 8.75 -2.26 -16.74
C GLN A 11 9.34 -3.56 -16.13
N ASN A 12 8.45 -4.42 -15.63
CA ASN A 12 8.81 -5.68 -14.96
C ASN A 12 9.61 -5.52 -13.65
N GLN A 13 9.48 -4.38 -12.99
CA GLN A 13 10.14 -4.05 -11.74
C GLN A 13 9.17 -3.36 -10.77
N TRP A 14 9.42 -3.54 -9.47
CA TRP A 14 8.72 -2.80 -8.43
C TRP A 14 9.50 -1.53 -8.10
N VAL A 15 8.82 -0.39 -8.16
CA VAL A 15 9.41 0.94 -7.93
C VAL A 15 8.69 1.59 -6.76
N ASP A 16 9.45 2.11 -5.79
CA ASP A 16 8.89 2.94 -4.71
C ASP A 16 8.35 4.23 -5.34
N MET A 17 7.04 4.47 -5.19
CA MET A 17 6.38 5.59 -5.89
C MET A 17 5.84 6.66 -4.94
N ALA A 18 5.46 6.28 -3.73
CA ALA A 18 4.76 7.16 -2.80
C ALA A 18 4.79 6.61 -1.37
N HIS A 19 4.53 7.49 -0.41
CA HIS A 19 4.31 7.16 0.99
C HIS A 19 2.88 7.51 1.39
N ILE A 20 2.21 6.58 2.07
CA ILE A 20 0.96 6.82 2.77
C ILE A 20 1.32 7.08 4.23
N THR A 21 1.06 8.29 4.73
CA THR A 21 1.37 8.68 6.11
C THR A 21 0.12 8.68 6.96
N PHE A 22 0.28 8.38 8.26
CA PHE A 22 -0.79 8.34 9.25
C PHE A 22 -0.47 9.36 10.35
N PRO A 23 -0.80 10.65 10.19
CA PRO A 23 -0.32 11.72 11.07
C PRO A 23 -0.77 11.55 12.53
N GLU A 24 -1.99 11.05 12.74
CA GLU A 24 -2.58 10.85 14.08
C GLU A 24 -2.26 9.46 14.68
N SER A 25 -1.31 8.72 14.12
CA SER A 25 -1.00 7.34 14.55
C SER A 25 -0.55 7.25 16.02
N GLU A 26 0.04 8.32 16.56
CA GLU A 26 0.48 8.38 17.96
C GLU A 26 -0.69 8.38 18.95
N ASP A 27 -1.86 8.86 18.53
CA ASP A 27 -3.12 8.82 19.28
C ASP A 27 -3.95 7.56 18.96
N ASN A 28 -3.33 6.56 18.30
CA ASN A 28 -3.99 5.36 17.78
C ASN A 28 -5.14 5.64 16.80
N ALA A 29 -5.10 6.78 16.09
CA ALA A 29 -6.05 7.13 15.04
C ALA A 29 -5.40 6.97 13.66
N PHE A 30 -5.96 6.09 12.83
CA PHE A 30 -5.39 5.71 11.52
C PHE A 30 -6.27 6.14 10.34
N ARG A 31 -7.41 6.79 10.60
CA ARG A 31 -8.35 7.26 9.57
C ARG A 31 -7.84 8.40 8.68
N VAL A 32 -6.90 9.21 9.18
CA VAL A 32 -6.35 10.35 8.45
C VAL A 32 -5.10 9.84 7.74
N THR A 33 -5.19 9.70 6.42
CA THR A 33 -4.06 9.34 5.60
C THR A 33 -3.76 10.40 4.57
N GLU A 34 -2.48 10.73 4.43
CA GLU A 34 -1.98 11.59 3.37
C GLU A 34 -1.15 10.75 2.42
N LEU A 35 -1.24 11.03 1.12
CA LEU A 35 -0.42 10.40 0.10
C LEU A 35 0.60 11.39 -0.43
N HIS A 36 1.87 11.07 -0.29
CA HIS A 36 2.96 11.88 -0.83
C HIS A 36 3.71 11.02 -1.85
N TYR A 37 3.65 11.39 -3.13
CA TYR A 37 4.54 10.76 -4.11
C TYR A 37 5.98 11.01 -3.71
N ASP A 38 6.85 10.02 -3.95
CA ASP A 38 8.28 10.20 -3.79
C ASP A 38 8.73 11.33 -4.72
N SER A 39 9.61 12.21 -4.23
CA SER A 39 9.96 13.44 -4.96
C SER A 39 10.65 13.14 -6.29
N ASP A 40 11.56 12.16 -6.31
CA ASP A 40 12.28 11.79 -7.53
C ASP A 40 11.31 11.16 -8.52
N TYR A 41 10.44 10.25 -8.05
CA TYR A 41 9.38 9.65 -8.85
C TYR A 41 8.41 10.69 -9.44
N ALA A 42 8.00 11.65 -8.62
CA ALA A 42 7.02 12.68 -8.99
C ALA A 42 7.58 13.65 -10.04
N VAL A 43 8.85 14.03 -9.96
CA VAL A 43 9.49 14.89 -10.97
C VAL A 43 9.50 14.20 -12.34
N GLU A 44 9.78 12.89 -12.39
CA GLU A 44 9.84 12.14 -13.65
C GLU A 44 8.46 11.92 -14.29
N ASN A 45 7.41 11.85 -13.46
CA ASN A 45 6.07 11.41 -13.88
C ASN A 45 4.99 12.47 -13.66
N LEU A 46 5.37 13.73 -13.45
CA LEU A 46 4.47 14.81 -13.06
C LEU A 46 3.26 14.93 -14.00
N GLY A 47 2.06 14.96 -13.41
CA GLY A 47 0.79 15.13 -14.12
C GLY A 47 0.25 13.87 -14.80
N ARG A 48 0.94 12.72 -14.71
CA ARG A 48 0.41 11.45 -15.21
C ARG A 48 -0.74 10.95 -14.36
N ASP A 49 -1.77 10.44 -15.02
CA ASP A 49 -2.98 9.84 -14.43
C ASP A 49 -3.18 8.38 -14.86
N ASP A 50 -2.16 7.78 -15.48
CA ASP A 50 -2.16 6.41 -16.00
C ASP A 50 -1.58 5.41 -14.99
N ASN A 51 -0.91 4.35 -15.47
CA ASN A 51 -0.27 3.34 -14.63
C ASN A 51 0.87 3.87 -13.74
N HIS A 52 1.24 5.15 -13.83
CA HIS A 52 2.19 5.81 -12.94
C HIS A 52 1.50 6.46 -11.72
N ALA A 53 0.18 6.65 -11.78
CA ALA A 53 -0.59 7.22 -10.68
C ALA A 53 -1.16 6.12 -9.78
N VAL A 54 -1.41 6.45 -8.51
CA VAL A 54 -2.07 5.53 -7.57
C VAL A 54 -3.55 5.30 -7.91
N SER A 55 -4.15 6.26 -8.64
CA SER A 55 -5.55 6.26 -9.03
C SER A 55 -5.79 7.36 -10.06
N LEU A 56 -6.83 7.18 -10.91
CA LEU A 56 -7.29 8.23 -11.83
C LEU A 56 -7.66 9.54 -11.10
N ASN A 57 -8.15 9.44 -9.86
CA ASN A 57 -8.53 10.61 -9.06
C ASN A 57 -7.35 11.24 -8.31
N HIS A 58 -6.16 10.63 -8.38
CA HIS A 58 -4.96 11.10 -7.71
C HIS A 58 -3.76 11.02 -8.68
N PRO A 59 -3.72 11.89 -9.72
CA PRO A 59 -2.58 11.97 -10.63
C PRO A 59 -1.26 12.25 -9.88
N VAL A 60 -0.14 11.91 -10.51
CA VAL A 60 1.20 12.18 -9.96
C VAL A 60 1.40 13.67 -9.77
N SER A 61 1.65 14.09 -8.53
CA SER A 61 1.82 15.48 -8.13
C SER A 61 2.95 15.61 -7.11
N LEU A 62 3.64 16.76 -7.13
CA LEU A 62 4.63 17.13 -6.11
C LEU A 62 4.01 17.56 -4.79
N PHE A 63 2.75 18.01 -4.83
CA PHE A 63 2.03 18.49 -3.67
C PHE A 63 0.73 17.71 -3.55
N PHE A 64 0.51 17.13 -2.37
CA PHE A 64 -0.79 16.60 -2.03
C PHE A 64 -1.75 17.76 -1.73
N GLU A 65 -2.93 17.74 -2.34
CA GLU A 65 -3.96 18.73 -2.07
C GLU A 65 -4.54 18.48 -0.67
N ASN A 66 -4.10 19.27 0.31
CA ASN A 66 -4.60 19.23 1.68
C ASN A 66 -6.05 19.73 1.84
N ASP A 67 -6.63 20.26 0.74
CA ASP A 67 -7.98 20.82 0.67
C ASP A 67 -9.03 19.78 0.24
N GLY A 68 -8.59 18.56 -0.12
CA GLY A 68 -9.47 17.43 -0.38
C GLY A 68 -10.16 16.93 0.90
N PRO A 69 -11.28 16.19 0.78
CA PRO A 69 -11.96 15.65 1.95
C PRO A 69 -11.02 14.74 2.74
N ARG A 70 -10.69 15.16 3.97
CA ARG A 70 -9.93 14.36 4.94
C ARG A 70 -10.66 13.04 5.17
N GLY A 71 -10.01 11.93 4.86
CA GLY A 71 -10.58 10.59 5.01
C GLY A 71 -9.70 9.54 4.34
N TRP A 72 -10.20 8.30 4.32
CA TRP A 72 -9.51 7.17 3.71
C TRP A 72 -9.39 7.32 2.18
N LEU A 73 -8.18 7.17 1.65
CA LEU A 73 -7.92 7.13 0.21
C LEU A 73 -8.60 5.90 -0.41
N LYS A 74 -9.62 6.13 -1.26
CA LYS A 74 -10.51 5.06 -1.73
C LYS A 74 -9.82 3.94 -2.51
N PHE A 75 -8.72 4.23 -3.20
CA PHE A 75 -7.97 3.17 -3.90
C PHE A 75 -7.35 2.14 -2.94
N LEU A 76 -7.16 2.48 -1.65
CA LEU A 76 -6.68 1.53 -0.65
C LEU A 76 -7.69 0.41 -0.40
N ASP A 77 -8.98 0.66 -0.60
CA ASP A 77 -10.03 -0.37 -0.45
C ASP A 77 -9.83 -1.53 -1.46
N ASP A 78 -9.17 -1.27 -2.59
CA ASP A 78 -8.82 -2.28 -3.61
C ASP A 78 -7.55 -3.07 -3.24
N ILE A 79 -6.70 -2.51 -2.37
CA ILE A 79 -5.44 -3.12 -1.93
C ILE A 79 -5.67 -3.98 -0.68
N ILE A 80 -6.48 -3.49 0.27
CA ILE A 80 -6.76 -4.16 1.54
C ILE A 80 -7.46 -5.50 1.29
N PRO A 81 -7.04 -6.60 1.96
CA PRO A 81 -7.75 -7.86 1.88
C PRO A 81 -9.22 -7.71 2.25
N SER A 82 -10.10 -8.30 1.44
CA SER A 82 -11.54 -8.31 1.65
C SER A 82 -12.09 -9.73 1.81
N GLY A 83 -13.34 -9.84 2.28
CA GLY A 83 -14.05 -11.11 2.39
C GLY A 83 -13.32 -12.19 3.22
N ALA A 84 -13.08 -13.35 2.62
CA ALA A 84 -12.43 -14.48 3.30
C ALA A 84 -10.96 -14.19 3.66
N SER A 85 -10.24 -13.49 2.79
CA SER A 85 -8.84 -13.12 3.03
C SER A 85 -8.73 -12.17 4.23
N ARG A 86 -9.63 -11.16 4.31
CA ARG A 86 -9.73 -10.28 5.48
C ARG A 86 -9.93 -11.05 6.77
N ARG A 87 -10.89 -11.98 6.81
CA ARG A 87 -11.18 -12.79 8.00
C ARG A 87 -9.98 -13.64 8.41
N TYR A 88 -9.29 -14.24 7.44
CA TYR A 88 -8.08 -15.01 7.71
C TYR A 88 -7.01 -14.14 8.38
N TRP A 89 -6.68 -12.99 7.78
CA TRP A 89 -5.66 -12.08 8.31
C TRP A 89 -6.05 -11.46 9.65
N ALA A 90 -7.32 -11.08 9.82
CA ALA A 90 -7.82 -10.54 11.09
C ALA A 90 -7.64 -11.53 12.25
N ASN A 91 -7.93 -12.81 12.01
CA ASN A 91 -7.71 -13.86 13.01
C ASN A 91 -6.22 -14.16 13.23
N TYR A 92 -5.44 -14.23 12.15
CA TYR A 92 -4.01 -14.56 12.22
C TYR A 92 -3.20 -13.49 12.96
N LEU A 93 -3.56 -12.21 12.78
CA LEU A 93 -2.90 -11.06 13.41
C LEU A 93 -3.58 -10.63 14.72
N ASP A 94 -4.59 -11.37 15.20
CA ASP A 94 -5.33 -11.08 16.44
C ASP A 94 -5.88 -9.65 16.49
N LEU A 95 -6.61 -9.25 15.46
CA LEU A 95 -7.11 -7.87 15.30
C LEU A 95 -8.44 -7.61 16.03
N GLU A 96 -8.94 -8.60 16.79
CA GLU A 96 -10.21 -8.47 17.50
C GLU A 96 -10.14 -7.35 18.55
N GLY A 97 -11.17 -6.50 18.59
CA GLY A 97 -11.25 -5.37 19.53
C GLY A 97 -10.52 -4.10 19.10
N MET A 98 -9.74 -4.13 18.02
CA MET A 98 -9.16 -2.92 17.41
C MET A 98 -10.23 -2.09 16.67
N ALA A 99 -10.03 -0.78 16.62
CA ALA A 99 -10.85 0.10 15.79
C ALA A 99 -10.69 -0.24 14.30
N ALA A 100 -11.72 0.02 13.47
CA ALA A 100 -11.72 -0.39 12.07
C ALA A 100 -10.52 0.18 11.27
N ASP A 101 -10.15 1.43 11.52
CA ASP A 101 -9.00 2.10 10.89
C ASP A 101 -7.66 1.50 11.33
N GLN A 102 -7.52 1.12 12.60
CA GLN A 102 -6.36 0.38 13.10
C GLN A 102 -6.25 -0.99 12.41
N GLN A 103 -7.36 -1.72 12.29
CA GLN A 103 -7.36 -2.99 11.57
C GLN A 103 -6.94 -2.79 10.11
N ASP A 104 -7.45 -1.76 9.44
CA ASP A 104 -7.11 -1.45 8.06
C ASP A 104 -5.63 -1.09 7.89
N PHE A 105 -5.04 -0.33 8.81
CA PHE A 105 -3.59 -0.08 8.83
C PHE A 105 -2.79 -1.38 8.97
N VAL A 106 -3.13 -2.23 9.95
CA VAL A 106 -2.41 -3.49 10.19
C VAL A 106 -2.57 -4.44 9.00
N LEU A 107 -3.76 -4.48 8.38
CA LEU A 107 -4.02 -5.26 7.18
C LEU A 107 -3.25 -4.74 5.97
N LEU A 108 -3.16 -3.42 5.76
CA LEU A 108 -2.29 -2.84 4.73
C LEU A 108 -0.83 -3.25 4.96
N ARG A 109 -0.36 -3.12 6.20
CA ARG A 109 1.04 -3.38 6.55
C ARG A 109 1.44 -4.84 6.41
N HIS A 110 0.54 -5.80 6.67
CA HIS A 110 0.92 -7.22 6.74
C HIS A 110 0.13 -8.13 5.79
N GLY A 111 -1.08 -7.77 5.43
CA GLY A 111 -1.99 -8.62 4.65
C GLY A 111 -1.91 -8.45 3.14
N THR A 112 -1.07 -7.55 2.63
CA THR A 112 -1.05 -7.12 1.21
C THR A 112 0.18 -7.59 0.43
N MET A 113 0.71 -8.78 0.73
CA MET A 113 1.87 -9.36 0.00
C MET A 113 1.61 -9.56 -1.50
N SER A 114 0.35 -9.78 -1.90
CA SER A 114 -0.04 -10.03 -3.29
C SER A 114 -1.43 -9.42 -3.55
N PRO A 115 -1.54 -8.09 -3.51
CA PRO A 115 -2.80 -7.42 -3.77
C PRO A 115 -3.12 -7.49 -5.26
N VAL A 116 -4.38 -7.26 -5.60
CA VAL A 116 -4.81 -7.21 -7.01
C VAL A 116 -4.35 -5.87 -7.61
N GLY A 117 -3.82 -5.90 -8.84
CA GLY A 117 -3.46 -4.69 -9.59
C GLY A 117 -1.96 -4.48 -9.76
N ASN A 118 -1.55 -3.24 -10.02
CA ASN A 118 -0.12 -2.88 -10.20
C ASN A 118 0.50 -2.21 -8.98
N LEU A 119 -0.23 -2.05 -7.87
CA LEU A 119 0.22 -1.41 -6.65
C LEU A 119 0.42 -2.43 -5.54
N ARG A 120 1.38 -2.22 -4.64
CA ARG A 120 1.52 -3.00 -3.40
C ARG A 120 2.13 -2.18 -2.27
N ILE A 121 1.96 -2.65 -1.03
CA ILE A 121 2.63 -2.10 0.14
C ILE A 121 3.95 -2.84 0.36
N LYS A 122 5.07 -2.11 0.38
CA LYS A 122 6.42 -2.67 0.51
C LYS A 122 6.62 -3.38 1.85
N GLU A 123 6.10 -2.81 2.93
CA GLU A 123 6.24 -3.33 4.30
C GLU A 123 5.53 -4.66 4.52
N SER A 124 4.61 -5.04 3.62
CA SER A 124 3.93 -6.33 3.67
C SER A 124 4.78 -7.48 3.16
N LEU A 125 5.86 -7.20 2.44
CA LEU A 125 6.70 -8.23 1.84
C LEU A 125 7.49 -8.97 2.92
N PRO A 126 7.65 -10.30 2.77
CA PRO A 126 8.56 -11.03 3.64
C PRO A 126 10.00 -10.55 3.42
N ASP A 127 10.82 -10.68 4.46
CA ASP A 127 12.26 -10.43 4.34
C ASP A 127 12.85 -11.30 3.23
N TYR A 128 13.74 -10.70 2.44
CA TYR A 128 14.44 -11.42 1.40
C TYR A 128 15.29 -12.54 2.01
N HIS A 129 15.14 -13.74 1.46
CA HIS A 129 15.94 -14.90 1.81
C HIS A 129 16.75 -15.37 0.59
N PRO A 130 18.09 -15.44 0.63
CA PRO A 130 18.92 -15.82 -0.53
C PRO A 130 18.55 -17.16 -1.17
N GLN A 131 18.00 -18.08 -0.38
CA GLN A 131 17.51 -19.37 -0.89
C GLN A 131 16.37 -19.22 -1.91
N ALA A 132 15.59 -18.14 -1.86
CA ALA A 132 14.49 -17.90 -2.79
C ALA A 132 14.96 -17.84 -4.25
N GLU A 133 16.21 -17.41 -4.50
CA GLU A 133 16.80 -17.37 -5.84
C GLU A 133 17.13 -18.75 -6.41
N GLN A 134 17.15 -19.78 -5.56
CA GLN A 134 17.49 -21.16 -5.93
C GLN A 134 16.24 -22.03 -6.06
N LEU A 135 15.08 -21.52 -5.65
CA LEU A 135 13.80 -22.22 -5.70
C LEU A 135 13.09 -21.87 -7.02
N PHE A 136 12.84 -22.89 -7.84
CA PHE A 136 12.08 -22.76 -9.08
C PHE A 136 10.99 -23.83 -9.10
N PHE A 137 9.83 -23.49 -9.65
CA PHE A 137 8.80 -24.48 -9.92
C PHE A 137 9.28 -25.39 -11.05
N THR A 138 9.61 -26.64 -10.76
CA THR A 138 9.82 -27.66 -11.78
C THR A 138 8.46 -28.13 -12.26
N SER A 139 8.12 -27.83 -13.51
CA SER A 139 7.00 -28.49 -14.17
C SER A 139 7.40 -29.95 -14.41
N MET A 140 6.77 -30.90 -13.72
CA MET A 140 6.81 -32.29 -14.17
C MET A 140 6.06 -32.35 -15.49
N MET A 141 6.77 -32.71 -16.55
CA MET A 141 6.20 -33.06 -17.84
C MET A 141 5.70 -34.50 -17.81
#